data_AF-A0A9E0Y984-F1
#
_entry.id   AF-A0A9E0Y984-F1
#
_cell.length_a   1.000
_cell.length_b   1.000
_cell.length_c   1.000
_cell.angle_alpha   90.00
_cell.angle_beta   90.00
_cell.angle_gamma   90.00
#
_symmetry.space_group_name_H-M   'P 1'
#
loop_
_entity.id
_entity.type
_entity.pdbx_description
1 polymer ?
#
loop_
_entity_poly.entity_id
_entity_poly.type
_entity_poly.pdbx_seq_one_letter_code
_entity_poly.pdbx_strand_id
1 'polypeptide(L)'
;MSDSKIAKNYQTLLILWFALLASQVMFLVIIFMAKPGLYRLDLAKPPLGENPAITGVFALLALVNLVLSFVMKKRSYEQAVAEQKIAYVQTGLILACAFCEAISLLGMILAFAFSYQFFFVWIALGIVGIGLHFPRRDDVLAASCKKQIGSGTSEE
;
A
#
# COMPACT_ATOMS: atom_id res chain seq x y z
N MET A 1 -11.50 -20.81 -17.97
CA MET A 1 -12.02 -19.45 -17.69
C MET A 1 -11.61 -18.56 -18.87
N SER A 2 -12.49 -17.72 -19.42
CA SER A 2 -12.17 -16.94 -20.62
C SER A 2 -11.12 -15.87 -20.33
N ASP A 3 -10.19 -15.63 -21.26
CA ASP A 3 -9.14 -14.60 -21.14
C ASP A 3 -9.71 -13.21 -20.83
N SER A 4 -10.91 -12.94 -21.35
CA SER A 4 -11.66 -11.71 -21.08
C SER A 4 -11.98 -11.48 -19.59
N LYS A 5 -12.21 -12.54 -18.80
CA LYS A 5 -12.50 -12.41 -17.37
C LYS A 5 -11.25 -12.10 -16.56
N ILE A 6 -10.11 -12.70 -16.93
CA ILE A 6 -8.81 -12.44 -16.30
C ILE A 6 -8.36 -11.01 -16.56
N ALA A 7 -8.53 -10.54 -17.80
CA ALA A 7 -8.24 -9.14 -18.17
C ALA A 7 -9.09 -8.14 -17.36
N LYS A 8 -10.41 -8.38 -17.21
CA LYS A 8 -11.30 -7.54 -16.40
C LYS A 8 -10.84 -7.46 -14.93
N ASN A 9 -10.53 -8.60 -14.31
CA ASN A 9 -10.08 -8.63 -12.92
C ASN A 9 -8.75 -7.89 -12.71
N TYR A 10 -7.81 -8.06 -13.65
CA TYR A 10 -6.55 -7.32 -13.63
C TYR A 10 -6.76 -5.81 -13.81
N GLN A 11 -7.67 -5.40 -14.71
CA GLN A 11 -8.04 -4.00 -14.89
C GLN A 11 -8.64 -3.41 -13.60
N THR A 12 -9.49 -4.15 -12.89
CA THR A 12 -10.00 -3.73 -11.58
C THR A 12 -8.87 -3.50 -10.58
N LEU A 13 -7.88 -4.40 -10.51
CA LEU A 13 -6.72 -4.23 -9.62
C LEU A 13 -5.91 -2.97 -9.95
N LEU A 14 -5.69 -2.69 -11.24
CA LEU A 14 -5.00 -1.46 -11.67
C LEU A 14 -5.77 -0.20 -11.30
N ILE A 15 -7.11 -0.20 -11.47
CA ILE A 15 -7.96 0.94 -11.09
C ILE A 15 -7.86 1.18 -9.57
N LEU A 16 -7.96 0.12 -8.76
CA LEU A 16 -7.85 0.21 -7.30
C LEU A 16 -6.46 0.73 -6.88
N TRP A 17 -5.40 0.18 -7.46
CA TRP A 17 -4.03 0.61 -7.19
C TRP A 17 -3.83 2.09 -7.55
N PHE A 18 -4.30 2.53 -8.71
CA PHE A 18 -4.18 3.92 -9.13
C PHE A 18 -5.01 4.86 -8.26
N ALA A 19 -6.23 4.46 -7.86
CA ALA A 19 -7.06 5.24 -6.94
C ALA A 19 -6.38 5.46 -5.58
N LEU A 20 -5.75 4.42 -5.03
CA LEU A 20 -5.01 4.50 -3.76
C LEU A 20 -3.69 5.27 -3.89
N LEU A 21 -3.05 5.23 -5.07
CA LEU A 21 -1.90 6.10 -5.35
C LEU A 21 -2.33 7.57 -5.46
N ALA A 22 -3.47 7.85 -6.10
CA ALA A 22 -4.00 9.19 -6.24
C ALA A 22 -4.37 9.83 -4.89
N SER A 23 -4.78 9.03 -3.88
CA SER A 23 -5.04 9.56 -2.53
C SER A 23 -3.79 10.16 -1.88
N GLN A 24 -2.59 9.67 -2.22
CA GLN A 24 -1.33 10.24 -1.73
C GLN A 24 -1.13 11.68 -2.22
N VAL A 25 -1.50 11.95 -3.47
CA VAL A 25 -1.46 13.29 -4.04
C VAL A 25 -2.48 14.19 -3.35
N MET A 26 -3.67 13.67 -3.05
CA MET A 26 -4.69 14.42 -2.31
C MET A 26 -4.21 14.85 -0.93
N PHE A 27 -3.45 14.01 -0.21
CA PHE A 27 -2.85 14.39 1.07
C PHE A 27 -1.89 15.58 0.95
N LEU A 28 -1.05 15.60 -0.09
CA LEU A 28 -0.18 16.74 -0.36
C LEU A 28 -0.98 18.00 -0.66
N VAL A 29 -2.02 17.91 -1.48
CA VAL A 29 -2.90 19.05 -1.78
C VAL A 29 -3.56 19.59 -0.51
N ILE A 30 -4.04 18.71 0.37
CA ILE A 30 -4.65 19.10 1.64
C ILE A 30 -3.65 19.85 2.54
N ILE A 31 -2.44 19.33 2.71
CA ILE A 31 -1.41 19.99 3.53
C ILE A 31 -0.99 21.32 2.90
N PHE A 32 -0.84 21.39 1.58
CA PHE A 32 -0.50 22.61 0.86
C PHE A 32 -1.55 23.71 1.06
N MET A 33 -2.84 23.36 1.00
CA MET A 33 -3.94 24.31 1.22
C MET A 33 -4.03 24.76 2.69
N ALA A 34 -3.84 23.85 3.64
CA ALA A 34 -4.07 24.13 5.06
C ALA A 34 -2.86 24.70 5.80
N LYS A 35 -1.63 24.31 5.42
CA LYS A 35 -0.37 24.78 6.00
C LYS A 35 0.71 25.00 4.92
N PRO A 36 0.53 25.97 4.00
CA PRO A 36 1.50 26.23 2.93
C PRO A 36 2.90 26.60 3.45
N GLY A 37 2.98 27.17 4.66
CA GLY A 37 4.24 27.52 5.31
C GLY A 37 5.18 26.34 5.57
N LEU A 38 4.66 25.11 5.70
CA LEU A 38 5.49 23.92 5.92
C LEU A 38 6.32 23.52 4.70
N TYR A 39 5.97 23.99 3.51
CA TYR A 39 6.74 23.73 2.28
C TYR A 39 8.01 24.59 2.18
N ARG A 40 8.16 25.59 3.06
CA ARG A 40 9.39 26.37 3.17
C ARG A 40 10.40 25.57 3.99
N LEU A 41 11.29 24.87 3.31
CA LEU A 41 12.29 24.02 3.94
C LEU A 41 13.37 24.87 4.61
N ASP A 42 13.29 24.98 5.93
CA ASP A 42 14.38 25.45 6.77
C ASP A 42 15.28 24.28 7.18
N LEU A 43 16.49 24.23 6.60
CA LEU A 43 17.49 23.20 6.88
C LEU A 43 18.22 23.43 8.21
N ALA A 44 18.06 24.59 8.85
CA ALA A 44 18.61 24.85 10.18
C ALA A 44 17.85 24.09 11.28
N LYS A 45 16.61 23.66 11.00
CA LYS A 45 15.81 22.88 11.95
C LYS A 45 16.31 21.44 12.09
N PRO A 46 16.25 20.86 13.30
CA PRO A 46 16.62 19.47 13.51
C PRO A 46 15.78 18.54 12.61
N PRO A 47 16.39 17.53 11.97
CA PRO A 47 15.69 16.61 11.08
C PRO A 47 14.62 15.79 11.80
N LEU A 48 14.78 15.55 13.10
CA LEU A 48 13.80 14.83 13.93
C LEU A 48 12.71 15.75 14.51
N GLY A 49 12.74 17.04 14.17
CA GLY A 49 11.84 18.06 14.72
C GLY A 49 12.20 18.44 16.16
N GLU A 50 11.35 19.26 16.77
CA GLU A 50 11.52 19.73 18.16
C GLU A 50 11.35 18.60 19.18
N ASN A 51 10.55 17.59 18.85
CA ASN A 51 10.22 16.46 19.73
C ASN A 51 10.67 15.13 19.10
N PRO A 52 11.97 14.77 19.21
CA PRO A 52 12.52 13.59 18.55
C PRO A 52 11.89 12.28 19.03
N ALA A 53 11.42 12.22 20.28
CA ALA A 53 10.73 11.06 20.82
C ALA A 53 9.42 10.76 20.05
N ILE A 54 8.63 11.79 19.73
CA ILE A 54 7.37 11.63 18.99
C ILE A 54 7.66 11.17 17.57
N THR A 55 8.60 11.84 16.90
CA THR A 55 9.03 11.45 15.55
C THR A 55 9.56 10.01 15.53
N GLY A 56 10.30 9.58 16.56
CA GLY A 56 10.77 8.21 16.71
C GLY A 56 9.65 7.17 16.85
N VAL A 57 8.61 7.46 17.64
CA VAL A 57 7.44 6.58 17.75
C VAL A 57 6.70 6.46 16.42
N PHE A 58 6.50 7.59 15.72
CA PHE A 58 5.88 7.59 14.40
C PHE A 58 6.73 6.85 13.36
N ALA A 59 8.07 6.94 13.46
CA ALA A 59 8.99 6.17 12.64
C ALA A 59 8.81 4.67 12.83
N LEU A 60 8.77 4.22 14.09
CA LEU A 60 8.54 2.82 14.41
C LEU A 60 7.18 2.35 13.88
N LEU A 61 6.11 3.13 14.08
CA LEU A 61 4.78 2.82 13.56
C LEU A 61 4.78 2.74 12.03
N ALA A 62 5.43 3.68 11.34
CA ALA A 62 5.54 3.66 9.89
C ALA A 62 6.25 2.39 9.38
N LEU A 63 7.36 2.00 10.02
CA LEU A 63 8.09 0.78 9.69
C LEU A 63 7.25 -0.48 9.92
N VAL A 64 6.52 -0.54 11.04
CA VAL A 64 5.60 -1.66 11.33
C VAL A 64 4.50 -1.75 10.27
N ASN A 65 3.87 -0.63 9.91
CA ASN A 65 2.86 -0.60 8.84
C ASN A 65 3.45 -1.03 7.50
N LEU A 66 4.67 -0.60 7.18
CA LEU A 66 5.35 -0.99 5.95
C LEU A 66 5.58 -2.51 5.91
N VAL A 67 6.11 -3.12 6.98
CA VAL A 67 6.30 -4.58 7.04
C VAL A 67 4.96 -5.31 6.97
N LEU A 68 3.95 -4.84 7.71
CA LEU A 68 2.61 -5.43 7.68
C LEU A 68 1.99 -5.38 6.28
N SER A 69 2.25 -4.34 5.50
CA SER A 69 1.76 -4.25 4.11
C SER A 69 2.21 -5.45 3.25
N PHE A 70 3.47 -5.87 3.38
CA PHE A 70 4.01 -7.02 2.65
C PHE A 70 3.51 -8.34 3.20
N VAL A 71 3.47 -8.48 4.53
CA VAL A 71 3.01 -9.71 5.20
C VAL A 71 1.54 -10.00 4.87
N MET A 72 0.69 -8.98 4.96
CA MET A 72 -0.74 -9.14 4.72
C MET A 72 -1.02 -9.43 3.24
N LYS A 73 -0.34 -8.74 2.31
CA LYS A 73 -0.46 -9.05 0.87
C LYS A 73 -0.10 -10.51 0.59
N LYS A 74 1.07 -10.95 1.07
CA LYS A 74 1.57 -12.31 0.87
C LYS A 74 0.56 -13.34 1.38
N ARG A 75 0.09 -13.18 2.62
CA ARG A 75 -0.89 -14.08 3.23
C ARG A 75 -2.19 -14.15 2.44
N SER A 76 -2.74 -13.00 2.01
CA SER A 76 -3.96 -12.97 1.20
C SER A 76 -3.78 -13.60 -0.17
N TYR A 77 -2.61 -13.46 -0.79
CA TYR A 77 -2.31 -14.08 -2.08
C TYR A 77 -2.16 -15.59 -1.98
N GLU A 78 -1.46 -16.08 -0.94
CA GLU A 78 -1.38 -17.51 -0.63
C GLU A 78 -2.77 -18.11 -0.44
N GLN A 79 -3.65 -17.41 0.29
CA GLN A 79 -5.04 -17.81 0.46
C GLN A 79 -5.83 -17.76 -0.86
N ALA A 80 -5.58 -16.76 -1.71
CA ALA A 80 -6.21 -16.67 -3.04
C ALA A 80 -5.89 -17.88 -3.92
N VAL A 81 -4.65 -18.36 -3.87
CA VAL A 81 -4.20 -19.56 -4.60
C VAL A 81 -4.75 -20.83 -3.97
N ALA A 82 -4.76 -20.93 -2.63
CA ALA A 82 -5.29 -22.09 -1.93
C ALA A 82 -6.80 -22.29 -2.15
N GLU A 83 -7.58 -21.21 -2.05
CA GLU A 83 -9.04 -21.25 -2.22
C GLU A 83 -9.50 -21.01 -3.66
N GLN A 84 -8.59 -20.69 -4.58
CA GLN A 84 -8.89 -20.34 -5.98
C GLN A 84 -9.92 -19.19 -6.10
N LYS A 85 -9.80 -18.20 -5.20
CA LYS A 85 -10.70 -17.04 -5.09
C LYS A 85 -9.93 -15.75 -5.35
N ILE A 86 -10.17 -15.17 -6.51
CA ILE A 86 -9.56 -13.91 -6.97
C ILE A 86 -9.87 -12.73 -6.04
N ALA A 87 -11.01 -12.78 -5.33
CA ALA A 87 -11.39 -11.75 -4.36
C ALA A 87 -10.29 -11.51 -3.30
N TYR A 88 -9.57 -12.55 -2.87
CA TYR A 88 -8.48 -12.38 -1.92
C TYR A 88 -7.24 -11.68 -2.51
N VAL A 89 -7.02 -11.74 -3.83
CA VAL A 89 -5.99 -10.92 -4.50
C VAL A 89 -6.34 -9.44 -4.39
N GLN A 90 -7.61 -9.09 -4.63
CA GLN A 90 -8.10 -7.72 -4.48
C GLN A 90 -7.99 -7.25 -3.04
N THR A 91 -8.46 -8.05 -2.07
CA THR A 91 -8.35 -7.73 -0.64
C THR A 91 -6.90 -7.55 -0.22
N GLY A 92 -6.00 -8.43 -0.65
CA GLY A 92 -4.57 -8.34 -0.34
C GLY A 92 -3.94 -7.05 -0.85
N LEU A 93 -4.28 -6.64 -2.08
CA LEU A 93 -3.82 -5.37 -2.65
C LEU A 93 -4.35 -4.16 -1.86
N ILE A 94 -5.65 -4.14 -1.56
CA ILE A 94 -6.29 -3.05 -0.81
C ILE A 94 -5.65 -2.91 0.58
N LEU A 95 -5.47 -4.02 1.30
CA LEU A 95 -4.85 -4.01 2.62
C LEU A 95 -3.40 -3.50 2.56
N ALA A 96 -2.61 -3.98 1.60
CA ALA A 96 -1.23 -3.55 1.44
C ALA A 96 -1.12 -2.04 1.20
N CYS A 97 -1.92 -1.53 0.26
CA CYS A 97 -1.96 -0.11 -0.05
C CYS A 97 -2.52 0.72 1.12
N ALA A 98 -3.52 0.23 1.86
CA ALA A 98 -4.06 0.92 3.04
C ALA A 98 -3.01 1.06 4.16
N PHE A 99 -2.17 0.03 4.37
CA PHE A 99 -1.04 0.14 5.30
C PHE A 99 0.01 1.16 4.85
N CYS A 100 0.29 1.25 3.54
CA CYS A 100 1.16 2.29 3.00
C CYS A 100 0.53 3.69 3.12
N GLU A 101 -0.77 3.80 2.91
CA GLU A 101 -1.53 5.05 3.09
C GLU A 101 -1.55 5.52 4.55
N ALA A 102 -1.62 4.59 5.51
CA ALA A 102 -1.50 4.88 6.93
C ALA A 102 -0.15 5.56 7.27
N ILE A 103 0.95 5.21 6.60
CA ILE A 103 2.25 5.88 6.75
C ILE A 103 2.15 7.36 6.34
N SER A 104 1.48 7.66 5.24
CA SER A 104 1.27 9.04 4.79
C SER A 104 0.35 9.82 5.72
N LEU A 105 -0.69 9.18 6.27
CA LEU A 105 -1.55 9.78 7.30
C LEU A 105 -0.77 10.11 8.58
N LEU A 106 0.14 9.23 9.02
CA LEU A 106 1.06 9.53 10.12
C LEU A 106 1.91 10.78 9.81
N GLY A 107 2.38 10.91 8.57
CA GLY A 107 3.02 12.13 8.08
C GLY A 107 2.14 13.37 8.15
N MET A 108 0.87 13.26 7.74
CA MET A 108 -0.08 14.37 7.85
C MET A 108 -0.32 14.77 9.31
N ILE A 109 -0.45 13.81 10.22
CA ILE A 109 -0.61 14.08 11.65
C ILE A 109 0.62 14.83 12.18
N LEU A 110 1.83 14.43 11.80
CA LEU A 110 3.05 15.16 12.16
C LEU A 110 3.05 16.60 11.60
N ALA A 111 2.58 16.80 10.37
CA ALA A 111 2.45 18.13 9.77
C ALA A 111 1.43 19.01 10.51
N PHE A 112 0.25 18.48 10.83
CA PHE A 112 -0.83 19.25 11.42
C PHE A 112 -0.67 19.47 12.93
N ALA A 113 -0.38 18.42 13.69
CA ALA A 113 -0.32 18.49 15.15
C ALA A 113 1.01 19.05 15.66
N PHE A 114 2.13 18.72 15.01
CA PHE A 114 3.47 19.06 15.50
C PHE A 114 4.22 20.05 14.59
N SER A 115 3.58 20.53 13.52
CA SER A 115 4.20 21.42 12.53
C SER A 115 5.53 20.88 11.98
N TYR A 116 5.62 19.55 11.86
CA TYR A 116 6.82 18.87 11.41
C TYR A 116 7.06 19.11 9.92
N GLN A 117 8.20 19.72 9.59
CA GLN A 117 8.52 20.17 8.24
C GLN A 117 8.89 19.02 7.28
N PHE A 118 9.50 17.95 7.81
CA PHE A 118 9.92 16.80 6.99
C PHE A 118 8.80 15.78 6.78
N PHE A 119 7.53 16.20 6.87
CA PHE A 119 6.38 15.33 6.72
C PHE A 119 6.33 14.61 5.36
N PHE A 120 6.89 15.26 4.33
CA PHE A 120 6.97 14.74 2.96
C PHE A 120 7.75 13.42 2.87
N VAL A 121 8.67 13.13 3.80
CA VAL A 121 9.40 11.85 3.85
C VAL A 121 8.44 10.69 4.10
N TRP A 122 7.46 10.87 4.98
CA TRP A 122 6.45 9.85 5.27
C TRP A 122 5.51 9.63 4.09
N ILE A 123 5.10 10.71 3.43
CA ILE A 123 4.26 10.63 2.23
C ILE A 123 5.03 9.95 1.08
N ALA A 124 6.29 10.32 0.87
CA ALA A 124 7.15 9.68 -0.12
C ALA A 124 7.33 8.19 0.18
N LEU A 125 7.52 7.82 1.46
CA LEU A 125 7.60 6.41 1.87
C LEU A 125 6.30 5.65 1.57
N GLY A 126 5.13 6.26 1.84
CA GLY A 126 3.84 5.68 1.48
C GLY A 126 3.67 5.49 -0.04
N ILE A 127 4.05 6.49 -0.85
CA ILE A 127 4.04 6.43 -2.32
C ILE A 127 4.94 5.30 -2.83
N VAL A 128 6.18 5.23 -2.33
CA VAL A 128 7.13 4.16 -2.69
C VAL A 128 6.56 2.80 -2.28
N GLY A 129 5.98 2.69 -1.09
CA GLY A 129 5.31 1.48 -0.61
C GLY A 129 4.18 1.02 -1.54
N ILE A 130 3.28 1.93 -1.94
CA ILE A 130 2.22 1.63 -2.93
C ILE A 130 2.83 1.21 -4.27
N GLY A 131 3.89 1.90 -4.71
CA GLY A 131 4.66 1.55 -5.91
C GLY A 131 5.18 0.12 -5.91
N LEU A 132 5.77 -0.32 -4.79
CA LEU A 132 6.27 -1.69 -4.62
C LEU A 132 5.14 -2.74 -4.64
N HIS A 133 3.91 -2.33 -4.36
CA HIS A 133 2.73 -3.20 -4.39
C HIS A 133 2.02 -3.28 -5.73
N PHE A 134 2.64 -2.80 -6.82
CA PHE A 134 2.08 -2.85 -8.17
C PHE A 134 1.45 -4.22 -8.52
N PRO A 135 0.20 -4.26 -9.00
CA PRO A 135 -0.49 -5.51 -9.28
C PRO A 135 0.12 -6.23 -10.49
N ARG A 136 0.35 -7.54 -10.39
CA ARG A 136 0.86 -8.35 -11.51
C ARG A 136 -0.23 -9.25 -12.06
N ARG A 137 -0.22 -9.43 -13.39
CA ARG A 137 -1.19 -10.31 -14.07
C ARG A 137 -1.02 -11.78 -13.62
N ASP A 138 0.20 -12.17 -13.32
CA ASP A 138 0.55 -13.53 -12.88
C ASP A 138 -0.16 -13.92 -11.58
N ASP A 139 -0.39 -12.97 -10.67
CA ASP A 139 -1.10 -13.21 -9.41
C ASP A 139 -2.57 -13.60 -9.65
N VAL A 140 -3.21 -12.96 -10.64
CA VAL A 140 -4.58 -13.27 -11.05
C VAL A 140 -4.64 -14.62 -11.75
N LEU A 141 -3.64 -14.94 -12.57
CA LEU A 141 -3.53 -16.23 -13.26
C LEU A 141 -3.36 -17.37 -12.25
N ALA A 142 -2.45 -17.23 -11.28
CA ALA A 142 -2.21 -18.23 -10.25
C ALA A 142 -3.44 -18.52 -9.39
N ALA A 143 -4.22 -17.49 -9.04
CA ALA A 143 -5.48 -17.64 -8.30
C ALA A 143 -6.66 -18.15 -9.14
N SER A 144 -6.53 -18.16 -10.48
CA SER A 144 -7.56 -18.61 -11.42
C SER A 144 -7.32 -20.00 -11.98
N CYS A 145 -6.07 -20.48 -11.98
CA CYS A 145 -5.69 -21.79 -12.49
C CYS A 145 -6.08 -22.87 -11.48
N LYS A 146 -7.24 -23.49 -11.74
CA LYS A 146 -7.68 -24.69 -11.03
C LYS A 146 -6.55 -25.72 -11.09
N LYS A 147 -6.00 -26.09 -9.93
CA LYS A 147 -5.04 -27.19 -9.79
C LYS A 147 -5.69 -28.46 -10.34
N GLN A 148 -5.45 -28.79 -11.61
CA GLN A 148 -5.71 -30.13 -12.17
C GLN A 148 -4.63 -31.07 -11.62
N ILE A 149 -4.69 -31.38 -10.33
CA ILE A 149 -3.88 -32.43 -9.73
C ILE A 149 -4.89 -33.37 -9.06
N GLY A 150 -5.18 -34.50 -9.73
CA GLY A 150 -5.87 -35.63 -9.11
C GLY A 150 -7.13 -36.19 -9.80
N SER A 151 -7.18 -36.32 -11.14
CA SER A 151 -8.16 -37.23 -11.78
C SER A 151 -7.51 -38.10 -12.86
N GLY A 152 -6.36 -38.70 -12.54
CA GLY A 152 -5.57 -39.53 -13.45
C GLY A 152 -4.91 -40.75 -12.80
N THR A 153 -5.48 -41.27 -11.72
CA THR A 153 -5.14 -42.60 -11.18
C THR A 153 -6.41 -43.27 -10.68
N SER A 154 -7.18 -43.82 -11.61
CA SER A 154 -8.18 -44.86 -11.40
C SER A 154 -8.17 -45.69 -12.68
N GLU A 155 -7.34 -46.72 -12.69
CA GLU A 155 -7.16 -47.82 -13.67
C GLU A 155 -5.78 -48.41 -13.28
N GLU A 156 -5.60 -49.58 -12.69
CA GLU A 156 -6.42 -50.75 -12.33
C GLU A 156 -5.83 -51.39 -11.05
#